data_AF-A0A1M6LE00-F1
#
_entry.id   AF-A0A1M6LE00-F1
#
_cell.length_a   1.000
_cell.length_b   1.000
_cell.length_c   1.000
_cell.angle_alpha   90.00
_cell.angle_beta   90.00
_cell.angle_gamma   90.00
#
_symmetry.space_group_name_H-M   'P 1'
#
loop_
_entity.id
_entity.type
_entity.pdbx_description
1 polymer ?
#
loop_
_entity_poly.entity_id
_entity_poly.type
_entity_poly.pdbx_seq_one_letter_code
_entity_poly.pdbx_strand_id
1 'polypeptide(L)'
;MRDNFVVHPHYSQLENELQKTLQNFSKNDEYVTQGQRNVIKKVAIDGVTFNIKKFKTPNALQSVVYRFLRKSKAMRSFEYAKRLIESGINTPFPVAYSESFSAGLTDSYYISQHLEYDFDFRELIHNPKFENRDEILRQFTRFTFKLHENNVNFLDHSPGNTLIVVNKNDNPQYEFYLIDLNRMRFEPMDFDKRMDNFRRLWLSKKMIQIMSKEYAELYGKPYEEVHALMSKYSRQFQKKINSKKLRRRRK
;
A
#
# COMPACT_ATOMS: atom_id res chain seq x y z
N MET A 1 -18.51 -9.10 -24.57
CA MET A 1 -17.33 -8.96 -23.69
C MET A 1 -16.89 -7.52 -23.78
N ARG A 2 -16.61 -6.85 -22.65
CA ARG A 2 -16.13 -5.46 -22.64
C ARG A 2 -14.78 -5.45 -21.95
N ASP A 3 -13.77 -4.96 -22.65
CA ASP A 3 -12.44 -4.73 -22.09
C ASP A 3 -12.22 -3.23 -21.94
N ASN A 4 -11.56 -2.85 -20.85
CA ASN A 4 -11.13 -1.49 -20.59
C ASN A 4 -9.63 -1.53 -20.31
N PHE A 5 -8.86 -0.79 -21.09
CA PHE A 5 -7.43 -0.65 -20.89
C PHE A 5 -7.07 0.83 -20.91
N VAL A 6 -6.41 1.28 -19.85
CA VAL A 6 -6.01 2.68 -19.70
C VAL A 6 -4.54 2.71 -19.34
N VAL A 7 -3.76 3.45 -20.13
CA VAL A 7 -2.33 3.67 -19.93
C VAL A 7 -2.09 5.12 -19.52
N HIS A 8 -1.14 5.33 -18.62
CA HIS A 8 -0.68 6.65 -18.25
C HIS A 8 -0.06 7.36 -19.47
N PRO A 9 -0.31 8.67 -19.72
CA PRO A 9 0.21 9.35 -20.90
C PRO A 9 1.72 9.25 -21.13
N HIS A 10 2.53 9.21 -20.06
CA HIS A 10 3.99 8.98 -20.13
C HIS A 10 4.41 7.63 -20.74
N TYR A 11 3.46 6.69 -20.88
CA TYR A 11 3.66 5.32 -21.33
C TYR A 11 2.81 4.96 -22.55
N SER A 12 2.18 5.94 -23.21
CA SER A 12 1.32 5.71 -24.37
C SER A 12 2.04 4.96 -25.50
N GLN A 13 3.34 5.21 -25.67
CA GLN A 13 4.19 4.53 -26.64
C GLN A 13 4.36 3.02 -26.37
N LEU A 14 4.15 2.54 -25.15
CA LEU A 14 4.26 1.13 -24.77
C LEU A 14 2.89 0.42 -24.72
N GLU A 15 1.81 1.06 -25.18
CA GLU A 15 0.45 0.53 -25.02
C GLU A 15 0.30 -0.88 -25.62
N ASN A 16 0.82 -1.09 -26.84
CA ASN A 16 0.72 -2.37 -27.53
C ASN A 16 1.52 -3.48 -26.83
N GLU A 17 2.73 -3.16 -26.36
CA GLU A 17 3.62 -4.07 -25.65
C GLU A 17 3.02 -4.47 -24.29
N LEU A 18 2.43 -3.51 -23.58
CA LEU A 18 1.73 -3.76 -22.32
C LEU A 18 0.50 -4.66 -22.53
N GLN A 19 -0.29 -4.45 -23.59
CA GLN A 19 -1.41 -5.33 -23.92
C GLN A 19 -0.95 -6.76 -24.24
N LYS A 20 0.08 -6.91 -25.09
CA LYS A 20 0.68 -8.22 -25.41
C LYS A 20 1.20 -8.92 -24.16
N THR A 21 1.78 -8.18 -23.23
CA THR A 21 2.27 -8.70 -21.96
C THR A 21 1.12 -9.22 -21.09
N LEU A 22 0.00 -8.49 -21.01
CA LEU A 22 -1.18 -8.93 -20.26
C LEU A 22 -1.79 -10.21 -20.85
N GLN A 23 -1.86 -10.33 -22.18
CA GLN A 23 -2.33 -11.54 -22.87
C GLN A 23 -1.45 -12.76 -22.57
N ASN A 24 -0.15 -12.55 -22.40
CA ASN A 24 0.81 -13.60 -22.06
C ASN A 24 1.09 -13.72 -20.55
N PHE A 25 0.31 -13.06 -19.69
CA PHE A 25 0.56 -13.02 -18.25
C PHE A 25 0.66 -14.41 -17.61
N SER A 26 -0.12 -15.38 -18.08
CA SER A 26 -0.07 -16.77 -17.57
C SER A 26 1.24 -17.49 -17.89
N LYS A 27 1.92 -17.12 -18.99
CA LYS A 27 3.14 -17.77 -19.48
C LYS A 27 4.44 -17.19 -18.89
N ASN A 28 4.38 -16.03 -18.26
CA ASN A 28 5.54 -15.43 -17.60
C ASN A 28 5.77 -16.08 -16.23
N ASP A 29 6.92 -16.65 -15.95
CA ASP A 29 7.21 -17.33 -14.68
C ASP A 29 8.04 -16.51 -13.68
N GLU A 30 8.26 -15.22 -13.94
CA GLU A 30 8.99 -14.32 -13.04
C GLU A 30 8.05 -13.73 -11.98
N TYR A 31 7.84 -14.48 -10.90
CA TYR A 31 6.97 -14.09 -9.80
C TYR A 31 7.67 -13.17 -8.78
N VAL A 32 7.03 -12.03 -8.48
CA VAL A 32 7.32 -11.25 -7.27
C VAL A 32 6.51 -11.80 -6.09
N THR A 33 5.28 -12.25 -6.34
CA THR A 33 4.42 -12.87 -5.33
C THR A 33 3.45 -13.83 -5.99
N GLN A 34 3.50 -15.10 -5.58
CA GLN A 34 2.57 -16.14 -6.01
C GLN A 34 1.51 -16.43 -4.92
N GLY A 35 0.71 -15.41 -4.60
CA GLY A 35 -0.28 -15.51 -3.53
C GLY A 35 -1.63 -16.08 -4.01
N GLN A 36 -2.37 -16.74 -3.12
CA GLN A 36 -3.74 -17.21 -3.40
C GLN A 36 -4.74 -16.08 -3.75
N ARG A 37 -4.44 -14.84 -3.33
CA ARG A 37 -5.33 -13.68 -3.51
C ARG A 37 -4.90 -12.75 -4.64
N ASN A 38 -3.61 -12.59 -4.86
CA ASN A 38 -3.07 -11.74 -5.91
C ASN A 38 -1.80 -12.42 -6.44
N VAL A 39 -1.62 -12.38 -7.76
CA VAL A 39 -0.38 -12.80 -8.41
C VAL A 39 0.31 -11.55 -8.89
N ILE A 40 1.58 -11.37 -8.53
CA ILE A 40 2.41 -10.25 -8.98
C ILE A 40 3.58 -10.83 -9.75
N LYS A 41 3.76 -10.37 -10.99
CA LYS A 41 4.86 -10.77 -11.87
C LYS A 41 5.70 -9.56 -12.26
N LYS A 42 7.00 -9.76 -12.41
CA LYS A 42 7.94 -8.79 -12.95
C LYS A 42 8.01 -8.97 -14.47
N VAL A 43 8.17 -7.89 -15.20
CA VAL A 43 8.38 -7.93 -16.66
C VAL A 43 9.27 -6.77 -17.08
N ALA A 44 10.20 -7.01 -18.00
CA ALA A 44 10.98 -5.98 -18.65
C ALA A 44 10.41 -5.70 -20.05
N ILE A 45 10.18 -4.43 -20.36
CA ILE A 45 9.78 -3.95 -21.69
C ILE A 45 10.68 -2.76 -22.00
N ASP A 46 11.40 -2.81 -23.11
CA ASP A 46 12.32 -1.75 -23.57
C ASP A 46 13.28 -1.23 -22.48
N GLY A 47 13.87 -2.16 -21.71
CA GLY A 47 14.81 -1.85 -20.64
C GLY A 47 14.18 -1.29 -19.35
N VAL A 48 12.86 -1.06 -19.32
CA VAL A 48 12.13 -0.65 -18.11
C VAL A 48 11.46 -1.85 -17.48
N THR A 49 11.59 -1.99 -16.16
CA THR A 49 10.98 -3.10 -15.41
C THR A 49 9.66 -2.66 -14.78
N PHE A 50 8.65 -3.51 -14.89
CA PHE A 50 7.29 -3.29 -14.40
C PHE A 50 6.83 -4.41 -13.48
N ASN A 51 5.90 -4.09 -12.59
CA ASN A 51 5.15 -5.05 -11.80
C ASN A 51 3.72 -5.14 -12.33
N ILE A 52 3.27 -6.35 -12.68
CA ILE A 52 1.88 -6.61 -13.05
C ILE A 52 1.20 -7.37 -11.93
N LYS A 53 0.22 -6.72 -11.29
CA LYS A 53 -0.61 -7.32 -10.24
C LYS A 53 -1.95 -7.76 -10.81
N LYS A 54 -2.16 -9.07 -10.91
CA LYS A 54 -3.47 -9.69 -11.15
C LYS A 54 -4.24 -9.78 -9.83
N PHE A 55 -5.40 -9.13 -9.76
CA PHE A 55 -6.30 -9.28 -8.61
C PHE A 55 -7.15 -10.54 -8.76
N LYS A 56 -7.45 -11.19 -7.64
CA LYS A 56 -8.43 -12.28 -7.63
C LYS A 56 -9.77 -11.83 -8.22
N THR A 57 -10.26 -12.61 -9.18
CA THR A 57 -11.61 -12.53 -9.72
C THR A 57 -12.62 -12.58 -8.56
N PRO A 58 -13.50 -11.58 -8.43
CA PRO A 58 -14.53 -11.60 -7.39
C PRO A 58 -15.50 -12.77 -7.59
N ASN A 59 -16.26 -13.12 -6.55
CA ASN A 59 -17.37 -14.06 -6.73
C ASN A 59 -18.51 -13.41 -7.53
N ALA A 60 -19.47 -14.20 -8.05
CA ALA A 60 -20.52 -13.72 -8.96
C ALA A 60 -21.22 -12.43 -8.46
N LEU A 61 -21.66 -12.40 -7.19
CA LEU A 61 -22.31 -11.23 -6.60
C LEU A 61 -21.38 -10.01 -6.55
N GLN A 62 -20.13 -10.18 -6.10
CA GLN A 62 -19.15 -9.10 -6.07
C GLN A 62 -18.77 -8.63 -7.48
N SER A 63 -18.69 -9.53 -8.45
CA SER A 63 -18.35 -9.21 -9.84
C SER A 63 -19.41 -8.34 -10.51
N VAL A 64 -20.70 -8.51 -10.15
CA VAL A 64 -21.78 -7.62 -10.57
C VAL A 64 -21.69 -6.25 -9.89
N VAL A 65 -21.40 -6.20 -8.57
CA VAL A 65 -21.17 -4.93 -7.86
C VAL A 65 -20.01 -4.14 -8.47
N TYR A 66 -18.91 -4.81 -8.82
CA TYR A 66 -17.79 -4.16 -9.48
C TYR A 66 -18.09 -3.71 -10.92
N ARG A 67 -19.06 -4.33 -11.59
CA ARG A 67 -19.48 -3.93 -12.94
C ARG A 67 -20.33 -2.66 -12.93
N PHE A 68 -21.24 -2.52 -11.96
CA PHE A 68 -22.27 -1.47 -12.02
C PHE A 68 -22.16 -0.39 -10.92
N LEU A 69 -21.55 -0.71 -9.78
CA LEU A 69 -21.65 0.15 -8.58
C LEU A 69 -20.29 0.59 -8.02
N ARG A 70 -19.21 -0.15 -8.29
CA ARG A 70 -17.92 0.09 -7.64
C ARG A 70 -16.76 -0.10 -8.60
N LYS A 71 -15.83 0.85 -8.64
CA LYS A 71 -14.55 0.71 -9.35
C LYS A 71 -13.81 -0.56 -8.93
N SER A 72 -13.18 -1.26 -9.89
CA SER A 72 -12.37 -2.44 -9.57
C SER A 72 -11.17 -2.07 -8.69
N LYS A 73 -10.49 -3.10 -8.17
CA LYS A 73 -9.25 -2.88 -7.42
C LYS A 73 -8.12 -2.37 -8.31
N ALA A 74 -8.09 -2.77 -9.58
CA ALA A 74 -7.09 -2.32 -10.53
C ALA A 74 -7.23 -0.84 -10.82
N MET A 75 -8.43 -0.41 -11.24
CA MET A 75 -8.75 1.00 -11.47
C MET A 75 -8.47 1.86 -10.23
N ARG A 76 -8.91 1.41 -9.04
CA ARG A 76 -8.60 2.13 -7.79
C ARG A 76 -7.10 2.24 -7.53
N SER A 77 -6.32 1.19 -7.78
CA SER A 77 -4.87 1.24 -7.54
C SER A 77 -4.21 2.30 -8.42
N PHE A 78 -4.57 2.34 -9.70
CA PHE A 78 -4.08 3.32 -10.65
C PHE A 78 -4.47 4.76 -10.29
N GLU A 79 -5.76 5.00 -10.04
CA GLU A 79 -6.25 6.34 -9.67
C GLU A 79 -5.65 6.84 -8.35
N TYR A 80 -5.54 5.96 -7.36
CA TYR A 80 -5.02 6.35 -6.05
C TYR A 80 -3.52 6.60 -6.12
N ALA A 81 -2.76 5.83 -6.89
CA ALA A 81 -1.35 6.10 -7.13
C ALA A 81 -1.12 7.49 -7.73
N LYS A 82 -1.89 7.87 -8.77
CA LYS A 82 -1.81 9.22 -9.35
C LYS A 82 -2.08 10.30 -8.32
N ARG A 83 -3.16 10.15 -7.55
CA ARG A 83 -3.54 11.10 -6.50
C ARG A 83 -2.48 11.23 -5.40
N LEU A 84 -1.82 10.12 -5.03
CA LEU A 84 -0.73 10.16 -4.06
C LEU A 84 0.46 10.95 -4.60
N ILE A 85 0.86 10.71 -5.84
CA ILE A 85 1.97 11.42 -6.50
C ILE A 85 1.66 12.91 -6.60
N GLU A 86 0.44 13.29 -7.00
CA GLU A 86 -0.02 14.69 -7.03
C GLU A 86 0.03 15.36 -5.65
N SER A 87 -0.17 14.60 -4.57
CA SER A 87 -0.02 15.05 -3.17
C SER A 87 1.42 14.96 -2.64
N GLY A 88 2.40 14.64 -3.49
CA GLY A 88 3.81 14.46 -3.12
C GLY A 88 4.04 13.27 -2.18
N ILE A 89 3.19 12.24 -2.24
CA ILE A 89 3.32 10.99 -1.49
C ILE A 89 3.86 9.92 -2.43
N ASN A 90 5.02 9.37 -2.07
CA ASN A 90 5.72 8.40 -2.91
C ASN A 90 4.96 7.06 -2.99
N THR A 91 4.92 6.51 -4.19
CA THR A 91 4.39 5.18 -4.54
C THR A 91 4.97 4.76 -5.89
N PRO A 92 5.13 3.47 -6.19
CA PRO A 92 5.60 3.05 -7.52
C PRO A 92 4.71 3.62 -8.62
N PHE A 93 5.35 4.21 -9.64
CA PHE A 93 4.65 5.01 -10.64
C PHE A 93 3.55 4.18 -11.34
N PRO A 94 2.30 4.68 -11.40
CA PRO A 94 1.21 3.96 -12.04
C PRO A 94 1.34 4.01 -13.56
N VAL A 95 1.42 2.84 -14.18
CA VAL A 95 1.65 2.72 -15.63
C VAL A 95 0.33 2.46 -16.35
N ALA A 96 -0.45 1.49 -15.91
CA ALA A 96 -1.71 1.15 -16.57
C ALA A 96 -2.64 0.36 -15.65
N TYR A 97 -3.90 0.24 -16.08
CA TYR A 97 -4.78 -0.81 -15.58
C TYR A 97 -5.61 -1.43 -16.71
N SER A 98 -5.99 -2.69 -16.52
CA SER A 98 -6.87 -3.43 -17.42
C SER A 98 -8.01 -4.07 -16.65
N GLU A 99 -9.20 -4.10 -17.25
CA GLU A 99 -10.39 -4.77 -16.74
C GLU A 99 -11.10 -5.50 -17.88
N SER A 100 -11.51 -6.74 -17.63
CA SER A 100 -12.35 -7.52 -18.55
C SER A 100 -13.69 -7.86 -17.92
N PHE A 101 -14.76 -7.71 -18.68
CA PHE A 101 -16.12 -7.93 -18.23
C PHE A 101 -16.90 -8.88 -19.17
N SER A 102 -17.61 -9.84 -18.56
CA SER A 102 -18.65 -10.64 -19.20
C SER A 102 -20.01 -10.33 -18.56
N ALA A 103 -20.58 -11.25 -17.77
CA ALA A 103 -21.71 -10.99 -16.89
C ALA A 103 -21.33 -10.08 -15.70
N GLY A 104 -20.07 -10.15 -15.27
CA GLY A 104 -19.44 -9.29 -14.25
C GLY A 104 -17.95 -9.15 -14.51
N LEU A 105 -17.21 -8.57 -13.57
CA LEU A 105 -15.74 -8.48 -13.66
C LEU A 105 -15.10 -9.88 -13.68
N THR A 106 -14.35 -10.21 -14.73
CA THR A 106 -13.66 -11.50 -14.89
C THR A 106 -12.18 -11.38 -14.55
N ASP A 107 -11.51 -10.37 -15.09
CA ASP A 107 -10.09 -10.12 -14.87
C ASP A 107 -9.84 -8.64 -14.58
N SER A 108 -8.85 -8.38 -13.74
CA SER A 108 -8.38 -7.01 -13.51
C SER A 108 -6.89 -7.00 -13.15
N TYR A 109 -6.15 -6.12 -13.81
CA TYR A 109 -4.70 -5.99 -13.71
C TYR A 109 -4.31 -4.56 -13.41
N TYR A 110 -3.38 -4.37 -12.48
CA TYR A 110 -2.72 -3.08 -12.25
C TYR A 110 -1.24 -3.21 -12.62
N ILE A 111 -0.73 -2.25 -13.38
CA ILE A 111 0.67 -2.17 -13.79
C ILE A 111 1.29 -0.94 -13.14
N SER A 112 2.41 -1.14 -12.44
CA SER A 112 3.27 -0.05 -11.97
C SER A 112 4.68 -0.25 -12.50
N GLN A 113 5.49 0.81 -12.50
CA GLN A 113 6.94 0.63 -12.55
C GLN A 113 7.40 -0.27 -11.39
N HIS A 114 8.47 -1.01 -11.62
CA HIS A 114 9.17 -1.69 -10.56
C HIS A 114 10.01 -0.68 -9.77
N LEU A 115 9.93 -0.74 -8.45
CA LEU A 115 10.77 0.04 -7.54
C LEU A 115 11.78 -0.92 -6.93
N GLU A 116 13.06 -0.64 -7.12
CA GLU A 116 14.13 -1.25 -6.33
C GLU A 116 14.15 -0.56 -4.96
N TYR A 117 14.18 -1.35 -3.88
CA TYR A 117 14.10 -0.86 -2.50
C TYR A 117 15.01 -1.67 -1.58
N ASP A 118 15.46 -1.06 -0.48
CA ASP A 118 16.41 -1.71 0.44
C ASP A 118 15.71 -2.63 1.44
N PHE A 119 14.57 -2.20 1.99
CA PHE A 119 13.77 -2.98 2.93
C PHE A 119 12.33 -2.48 3.01
N ASP A 120 11.47 -3.23 3.70
CA ASP A 120 10.12 -2.77 4.06
C ASP A 120 9.97 -2.59 5.57
N PHE A 121 8.89 -1.94 5.99
CA PHE A 121 8.68 -1.56 7.40
C PHE A 121 8.65 -2.76 8.38
N ARG A 122 8.48 -4.00 7.90
CA ARG A 122 8.56 -5.21 8.76
C ARG A 122 9.93 -5.38 9.40
N GLU A 123 11.00 -4.98 8.73
CA GLU A 123 12.36 -5.09 9.29
C GLU A 123 12.50 -4.32 10.60
N LEU A 124 11.89 -3.14 10.69
CA LEU A 124 11.88 -2.32 11.92
C LEU A 124 11.08 -2.96 13.07
N ILE A 125 10.18 -3.90 12.76
CA ILE A 125 9.40 -4.64 13.76
C ILE A 125 10.17 -5.86 14.23
N HIS A 126 10.78 -6.60 13.29
CA HIS A 126 11.44 -7.87 13.56
C HIS A 126 12.86 -7.71 14.09
N ASN A 127 13.54 -6.60 13.79
CA ASN A 127 14.88 -6.30 14.26
C ASN A 127 14.90 -5.05 15.18
N PRO A 128 14.82 -5.22 16.51
CA PRO A 128 14.93 -4.11 17.45
C PRO A 128 16.27 -3.36 17.43
N LYS A 129 17.33 -3.98 16.90
CA LYS A 129 18.68 -3.42 16.77
C LYS A 129 18.98 -2.91 15.36
N PHE A 130 17.94 -2.73 14.52
CA PHE A 130 18.11 -2.18 13.18
C PHE A 130 18.80 -0.81 13.25
N GLU A 131 19.77 -0.58 12.37
CA GLU A 131 20.57 0.65 12.37
C GLU A 131 19.68 1.88 12.10
N ASN A 132 19.90 2.98 12.82
CA ASN A 132 19.10 4.21 12.71
C ASN A 132 17.58 4.04 12.89
N ARG A 133 17.14 2.92 13.48
CA ARG A 133 15.72 2.58 13.65
C ARG A 133 14.87 3.70 14.24
N ASP A 134 15.35 4.39 15.27
CA ASP A 134 14.61 5.48 15.92
C ASP A 134 14.43 6.68 14.97
N GLU A 135 15.42 6.97 14.12
CA GLU A 135 15.32 8.03 13.10
C GLU A 135 14.36 7.64 11.97
N ILE A 136 14.45 6.40 11.48
CA ILE A 136 13.51 5.89 10.48
C ILE A 136 12.06 5.98 11.00
N LEU A 137 11.83 5.68 12.28
CA LEU A 137 10.51 5.80 12.90
C LEU A 137 10.01 7.25 12.98
N ARG A 138 10.89 8.23 13.25
CA ARG A 138 10.54 9.65 13.21
C ARG A 138 10.18 10.09 11.80
N GLN A 139 11.01 9.79 10.80
CA GLN A 139 10.74 10.14 9.41
C GLN A 139 9.48 9.44 8.87
N PHE A 140 9.26 8.18 9.22
CA PHE A 140 8.02 7.47 8.87
C PHE A 140 6.78 8.09 9.53
N THR A 141 6.93 8.63 10.75
CA THR A 141 5.85 9.35 11.43
C THR A 141 5.52 10.65 10.70
N ARG A 142 6.54 11.42 10.28
CA ARG A 142 6.37 12.63 9.44
C ARG A 142 5.70 12.28 8.11
N PHE A 143 6.13 11.19 7.48
CA PHE A 143 5.50 10.68 6.26
C PHE A 143 4.02 10.35 6.47
N THR A 144 3.69 9.59 7.53
CA THR A 144 2.29 9.27 7.85
C THR A 144 1.48 10.53 8.23
N PHE A 145 2.10 11.50 8.89
CA PHE A 145 1.47 12.80 9.16
C PHE A 145 1.14 13.52 7.84
N LYS A 146 2.06 13.55 6.86
CA LYS A 146 1.82 14.09 5.52
C LYS A 146 0.65 13.40 4.81
N LEU A 147 0.51 12.06 4.93
CA LEU A 147 -0.68 11.35 4.44
C LEU A 147 -1.96 11.93 5.06
N HIS A 148 -1.97 12.13 6.38
CA HIS A 148 -3.13 12.62 7.11
C HIS A 148 -3.48 14.07 6.76
N GLU A 149 -2.49 14.93 6.57
CA GLU A 149 -2.67 16.32 6.07
C GLU A 149 -3.25 16.36 4.67
N ASN A 150 -2.91 15.39 3.83
CA ASN A 150 -3.50 15.23 2.50
C ASN A 150 -4.83 14.45 2.51
N ASN A 151 -5.47 14.30 3.68
CA ASN A 151 -6.75 13.62 3.84
C ASN A 151 -6.73 12.16 3.34
N VAL A 152 -5.58 11.47 3.45
CA VAL A 152 -5.42 10.08 3.01
C VAL A 152 -5.57 9.13 4.21
N ASN A 153 -6.73 8.47 4.30
CA ASN A 153 -6.96 7.37 5.24
C ASN A 153 -6.58 6.03 4.60
N PHE A 154 -5.36 5.56 4.87
CA PHE A 154 -4.89 4.29 4.32
C PHE A 154 -5.40 3.10 5.14
N LEU A 155 -6.48 2.45 4.68
CA LEU A 155 -7.16 1.42 5.47
C LEU A 155 -6.35 0.13 5.65
N ASP A 156 -5.31 -0.06 4.84
CA ASP A 156 -4.36 -1.16 4.94
C ASP A 156 -2.93 -0.64 5.22
N HIS A 157 -2.82 0.39 6.07
CA HIS A 157 -1.55 0.91 6.61
C HIS A 157 -0.84 -0.11 7.50
N SER A 158 -0.23 -1.10 6.86
CA SER A 158 0.39 -2.26 7.51
C SER A 158 1.86 -2.34 7.11
N PRO A 159 2.70 -3.05 7.89
CA PRO A 159 4.14 -3.01 7.72
C PRO A 159 4.61 -3.43 6.32
N GLY A 160 4.00 -4.47 5.76
CA GLY A 160 4.35 -4.96 4.42
C GLY A 160 3.86 -4.08 3.27
N ASN A 161 3.21 -2.95 3.54
CA ASN A 161 2.69 -2.03 2.52
C ASN A 161 3.47 -0.72 2.45
N THR A 162 4.62 -0.63 3.12
CA THR A 162 5.55 0.51 3.01
C THR A 162 6.94 -0.02 2.68
N LEU A 163 7.40 0.28 1.47
CA LEU A 163 8.77 0.03 1.01
C LEU A 163 9.64 1.24 1.37
N ILE A 164 10.92 1.00 1.64
CA ILE A 164 11.87 2.01 2.12
C ILE A 164 13.11 1.97 1.23
N VAL A 165 13.46 3.14 0.68
CA VAL A 165 14.69 3.37 -0.08
C VAL A 165 15.61 4.26 0.76
N VAL A 166 16.88 3.88 0.87
CA VAL A 166 17.89 4.61 1.64
C VAL A 166 18.69 5.50 0.70
N ASN A 167 18.63 6.81 0.94
CA ASN A 167 19.49 7.77 0.27
C ASN A 167 20.79 7.94 1.08
N LYS A 168 21.89 7.38 0.56
CA LYS A 168 23.19 7.23 1.26
C LYS A 168 24.09 8.48 1.17
N ASN A 169 23.51 9.66 1.31
CA ASN A 169 24.27 10.90 1.49
C ASN A 169 24.74 11.03 2.96
N ASP A 170 25.49 12.10 3.29
CA ASP A 170 26.12 12.32 4.62
C ASP A 170 25.15 12.25 5.82
N ASN A 171 23.85 12.44 5.59
CA ASN A 171 22.80 12.17 6.56
C ASN A 171 21.72 11.30 5.91
N PRO A 172 21.60 10.00 6.26
CA PRO A 172 20.74 9.07 5.55
C PRO A 172 19.28 9.54 5.62
N GLN A 173 18.72 9.82 4.44
CA GLN A 173 17.29 10.12 4.28
C GLN A 173 16.58 8.84 3.84
N TYR A 174 15.39 8.62 4.38
CA TYR A 174 14.59 7.44 4.06
C TYR A 174 13.36 7.86 3.27
N GLU A 175 13.22 7.31 2.06
CA GLU A 175 12.03 7.54 1.24
C GLU A 175 11.04 6.39 1.42
N PHE A 176 9.78 6.73 1.71
CA PHE A 176 8.73 5.76 2.00
C PHE A 176 7.76 5.65 0.84
N TYR A 177 7.64 4.46 0.24
CA TYR A 177 6.76 4.20 -0.88
C TYR A 177 5.58 3.32 -0.47
N LEU A 178 4.35 3.80 -0.67
CA LEU A 178 3.15 3.00 -0.41
C LEU A 178 2.89 2.00 -1.53
N ILE A 179 2.45 0.80 -1.17
CA ILE A 179 1.94 -0.22 -2.09
C ILE A 179 0.59 -0.78 -1.61
N ASP A 180 -0.05 -1.66 -2.39
CA ASP A 180 -1.39 -2.21 -2.11
C ASP A 180 -2.48 -1.14 -1.89
N LEU A 181 -2.51 -0.17 -2.81
CA LEU A 181 -3.25 1.08 -2.65
C LEU A 181 -4.77 0.95 -2.70
N ASN A 182 -5.32 -0.16 -3.23
CA ASN A 182 -6.75 -0.30 -3.59
C ASN A 182 -7.77 -0.18 -2.43
N ARG A 183 -7.33 0.13 -1.20
CA ARG A 183 -8.12 0.32 0.01
C ARG A 183 -7.69 1.59 0.76
N MET A 184 -7.87 2.72 0.09
CA MET A 184 -7.74 4.07 0.66
C MET A 184 -9.10 4.77 0.69
N ARG A 185 -9.27 5.71 1.61
CA ARG A 185 -10.32 6.74 1.55
C ARG A 185 -9.65 8.09 1.56
N PHE A 186 -10.10 8.97 0.66
CA PHE A 186 -9.61 10.34 0.60
C PHE A 186 -10.66 11.24 1.24
N GLU A 187 -10.51 11.45 2.55
CA GLU A 187 -11.50 12.06 3.43
C GLU A 187 -10.79 12.78 4.58
N PRO A 188 -11.33 13.91 5.07
CA PRO A 188 -10.85 14.50 6.32
C PRO A 188 -10.85 13.49 7.46
N MET A 189 -9.82 13.59 8.30
CA MET A 189 -9.67 12.76 9.49
C MET A 189 -9.44 13.66 10.70
N ASP A 190 -10.27 13.47 11.72
CA ASP A 190 -10.02 14.00 13.05
C ASP A 190 -8.82 13.28 13.70
N PHE A 191 -8.41 13.80 14.85
CA PHE A 191 -7.30 13.28 15.62
C PHE A 191 -7.46 11.78 15.95
N ASP A 192 -8.65 11.38 16.39
CA ASP A 192 -8.92 10.00 16.81
C ASP A 192 -8.76 9.01 15.64
N LYS A 193 -9.32 9.35 14.47
CA LYS A 193 -9.22 8.55 13.25
C LYS A 193 -7.79 8.49 12.70
N ARG A 194 -7.02 9.58 12.85
CA ARG A 194 -5.58 9.60 12.54
C ARG A 194 -4.81 8.62 13.43
N MET A 195 -5.10 8.58 14.73
CA MET A 195 -4.47 7.62 15.66
C MET A 195 -4.89 6.17 15.37
N ASP A 196 -6.17 5.94 15.03
CA ASP A 196 -6.67 4.64 14.60
C ASP A 196 -5.93 4.15 13.34
N ASN A 197 -5.55 5.04 12.40
CA ASN A 197 -4.87 4.65 11.16
C ASN A 197 -3.54 3.89 11.40
N PHE A 198 -2.79 4.19 12.46
CA PHE A 198 -1.55 3.49 12.84
C PHE A 198 -1.74 2.06 13.35
N ARG A 199 -2.96 1.66 13.76
CA ARG A 199 -3.19 0.42 14.54
C ARG A 199 -2.75 -0.87 13.86
N ARG A 200 -2.63 -0.85 12.53
CA ARG A 200 -2.31 -1.99 11.67
C ARG A 200 -0.82 -2.22 11.51
N LEU A 201 0.03 -1.33 12.01
CA LEU A 201 1.48 -1.40 11.93
C LEU A 201 2.13 -2.38 12.93
N TRP A 202 1.37 -2.98 13.84
CA TRP A 202 1.91 -3.92 14.84
C TRP A 202 3.09 -3.36 15.66
N LEU A 203 3.03 -2.07 15.99
CA LEU A 203 4.09 -1.36 16.70
C LEU A 203 4.37 -1.97 18.08
N SER A 204 5.66 -2.03 18.44
CA SER A 204 6.08 -2.34 19.81
C SER A 204 5.89 -1.13 20.74
N LYS A 205 5.94 -1.34 22.06
CA LYS A 205 5.82 -0.23 23.04
C LYS A 205 6.83 0.88 22.76
N LYS A 206 8.09 0.53 22.48
CA LYS A 206 9.15 1.51 22.16
C LYS A 206 8.87 2.27 20.86
N MET A 207 8.36 1.60 19.83
CA MET A 207 7.97 2.26 18.58
C MET A 207 6.84 3.25 18.81
N ILE A 208 5.81 2.86 19.58
CA ILE A 208 4.70 3.76 19.95
C ILE A 208 5.25 4.99 20.68
N GLN A 209 6.15 4.84 21.65
CA GLN A 209 6.74 5.99 22.36
C GLN A 209 7.43 6.98 21.39
N ILE A 210 8.28 6.48 20.49
CA ILE A 210 9.00 7.33 19.53
C ILE A 210 8.03 8.05 18.60
N MET A 211 7.13 7.29 17.98
CA MET A 211 6.19 7.82 16.99
C MET A 211 5.17 8.75 17.63
N SER A 212 4.71 8.47 18.86
CA SER A 212 3.79 9.36 19.57
C SER A 212 4.44 10.69 19.93
N LYS A 213 5.72 10.70 20.30
CA LYS A 213 6.44 11.96 20.56
C LYS A 213 6.53 12.82 19.29
N GLU A 214 6.99 12.21 18.19
CA GLU A 214 7.10 12.93 16.91
C GLU A 214 5.72 13.42 16.41
N TYR A 215 4.69 12.59 16.49
CA TYR A 215 3.35 12.97 16.05
C TYR A 215 2.73 14.06 16.94
N ALA A 216 3.01 14.05 18.25
CA ALA A 216 2.56 15.06 19.19
C ALA A 216 3.11 16.46 18.83
N GLU A 217 4.41 16.53 18.52
CA GLU A 217 5.08 17.76 18.09
C GLU A 217 4.48 18.30 16.78
N LEU A 218 4.29 17.42 15.77
CA LEU A 218 3.70 17.80 14.48
C LEU A 218 2.23 18.25 14.58
N TYR A 219 1.45 17.57 15.42
CA TYR A 219 0.01 17.84 15.54
C TYR A 219 -0.30 18.99 16.51
N GLY A 220 0.62 19.33 17.43
CA GLY A 220 0.38 20.30 18.49
C GLY A 220 -0.50 19.77 19.63
N LYS A 221 -0.32 18.49 20.03
CA LYS A 221 -1.03 17.86 21.15
C LYS A 221 -0.07 17.33 22.21
N PRO A 222 -0.51 17.17 23.48
CA PRO A 222 0.31 16.54 24.51
C PRO A 222 0.71 15.11 24.12
N TYR A 223 1.96 14.76 24.40
CA TYR A 223 2.50 13.42 24.15
C TYR A 223 1.64 12.32 24.77
N GLU A 224 1.17 12.54 26.00
CA GLU A 224 0.38 11.59 26.79
C GLU A 224 -0.93 11.23 26.08
N GLU A 225 -1.59 12.21 25.44
CA GLU A 225 -2.85 12.03 24.71
C GLU A 225 -2.63 11.16 23.45
N VAL A 226 -1.61 11.51 22.65
CA VAL A 226 -1.22 10.79 21.43
C VAL A 226 -0.79 9.36 21.76
N HIS A 227 0.09 9.21 22.76
CA HIS A 227 0.58 7.91 23.21
C HIS A 227 -0.56 7.02 23.73
N ALA A 228 -1.50 7.58 24.49
CA ALA A 228 -2.65 6.85 25.00
C ALA A 228 -3.52 6.29 23.86
N LEU A 229 -3.87 7.11 22.85
CA LEU A 229 -4.70 6.66 21.73
C LEU A 229 -3.97 5.68 20.80
N MET A 230 -2.73 5.95 20.42
CA MET A 230 -1.93 5.01 19.61
C MET A 230 -1.78 3.66 20.32
N SER A 231 -1.53 3.68 21.63
CA SER A 231 -1.47 2.48 22.47
C SER A 231 -2.81 1.74 22.50
N LYS A 232 -3.92 2.45 22.74
CA LYS A 232 -5.26 1.89 22.79
C LYS A 232 -5.61 1.18 21.49
N TYR A 233 -5.47 1.86 20.34
CA TYR A 233 -5.83 1.29 19.04
C TYR A 233 -4.94 0.12 18.64
N SER A 234 -3.63 0.22 18.88
CA SER A 234 -2.69 -0.87 18.63
C SER A 234 -3.08 -2.13 19.43
N ARG A 235 -3.33 -2.00 20.74
CA ARG A 235 -3.73 -3.13 21.60
C ARG A 235 -5.07 -3.74 21.18
N GLN A 236 -6.07 -2.91 20.90
CA GLN A 236 -7.39 -3.38 20.47
C GLN A 236 -7.30 -4.17 19.15
N PHE A 237 -6.53 -3.68 18.18
CA PHE A 237 -6.33 -4.36 16.92
C PHE A 237 -5.61 -5.70 17.11
N GLN A 238 -4.48 -5.71 17.84
CA GLN A 238 -3.71 -6.93 18.11
C GLN A 238 -4.55 -7.98 18.84
N LYS A 239 -5.30 -7.58 19.89
CA LYS A 239 -6.23 -8.47 20.61
C LYS A 239 -7.25 -9.09 19.66
N LYS A 240 -7.89 -8.28 18.82
CA LYS A 240 -8.89 -8.73 17.84
C LYS A 240 -8.31 -9.76 16.86
N ILE A 241 -7.10 -9.53 16.34
CA ILE A 241 -6.47 -10.47 15.39
C ILE A 241 -6.03 -11.75 16.11
N ASN A 242 -5.43 -11.65 17.29
CA ASN A 242 -4.97 -12.81 18.06
C ASN A 242 -6.14 -13.71 18.49
N SER A 243 -7.27 -13.13 18.94
CA SER A 243 -8.48 -13.91 19.24
C SER A 243 -9.02 -14.66 18.02
N LYS A 244 -8.96 -14.07 16.82
CA LYS A 244 -9.36 -14.76 15.58
C LYS A 244 -8.43 -15.92 15.24
N LYS A 245 -7.11 -15.75 15.41
CA LYS A 245 -6.12 -16.83 15.20
C LYS A 245 -6.36 -17.99 16.15
N LEU A 246 -6.58 -17.70 17.44
CA LEU A 246 -6.86 -18.72 18.46
C LEU A 246 -8.13 -19.53 18.14
N ARG A 247 -9.22 -18.86 17.74
CA ARG A 247 -10.46 -19.55 17.35
C ARG A 247 -10.30 -20.46 16.12
N ARG A 248 -9.42 -20.10 15.18
CA ARG A 248 -9.14 -20.93 13.99
C ARG A 248 -8.28 -22.14 14.30
N ARG A 249 -7.37 -22.05 15.27
CA ARG A 249 -6.54 -23.19 15.73
C ARG A 249 -7.32 -24.24 16.52
N ARG A 250 -8.49 -23.86 17.06
CA ARG A 250 -9.39 -24.74 17.80
C ARG A 250 -10.39 -25.48 16.90
N LYS A 251 -10.41 -25.17 15.60
CA LYS A 251 -11.18 -25.87 14.58
C LYS A 251 -10.23 -26.73 13.77
#